data_AF-A0A564QA08-F1
#
_entry.id   AF-A0A564QA08-F1
#
_cell.length_a   1.000
_cell.length_b   1.000
_cell.length_c   1.000
_cell.angle_alpha   90.00
_cell.angle_beta   90.00
_cell.angle_gamma   90.00
#
_symmetry.space_group_name_H-M   'P 1'
#
loop_
_entity.id
_entity.type
_entity.pdbx_description
1 polymer ?
#
loop_
_entity_poly.entity_id
_entity_poly.type
_entity_poly.pdbx_seq_one_letter_code
_entity_poly.pdbx_strand_id
1 'polypeptide(L)'
;MKTRSKVLERRKICIELARSISREKGYFTVKDIVDQTGMPRSTVQDWINRLIDEGSVRLLQMRDGSIPARYVSISQTLPASSCKRIFTTVDDDLVEIFHECRSEGCLEFCEWEHGGSGGVIRNVRKEGMLLHEVVEIGKREVDLERYAVGVNEVWVEDGIVYHRIITRGGPAYSLSEMMRFAEDVLEVRIEEHPGYTEGVILTEALLHLTIGVDDTDFEDKGATFAVTLSLLNVLSTLPGVIPIAHRVAFLYPNIPYKTAGNSVSFIELAIKPNMLEMVIDEAVRYLKSETLSDETAMAYRTGFIENQRLRAFASMARREEVSYEDAMRVADITNVGVFEITGKRGVIGAVAALGLSGLSKEILLDPGAELL
;
A
#
# COMPACT_ATOMS: atom_id res chain seq x y z
N MET A 1 32.59 3.98 -30.41
CA MET A 1 32.38 3.01 -29.31
C MET A 1 31.83 3.77 -28.10
N LYS A 2 30.56 3.56 -27.72
CA LYS A 2 29.98 4.18 -26.52
C LYS A 2 30.66 3.59 -25.28
N THR A 3 31.31 4.42 -24.47
CA THR A 3 31.91 4.05 -23.18
C THR A 3 30.83 3.39 -22.32
N ARG A 4 30.92 2.08 -22.07
CA ARG A 4 30.01 1.39 -21.15
C ARG A 4 30.12 2.06 -19.78
N SER A 5 28.97 2.36 -19.17
CA SER A 5 28.95 2.94 -17.82
C SER A 5 29.67 2.00 -16.85
N LYS A 6 30.68 2.51 -16.13
CA LYS A 6 31.41 1.75 -15.08
C LYS A 6 30.46 1.15 -14.04
N VAL A 7 29.28 1.74 -13.86
CA VAL A 7 28.21 1.26 -12.97
C VAL A 7 27.59 -0.03 -13.52
N LEU A 8 27.22 -0.05 -14.81
CA LEU A 8 26.63 -1.23 -15.46
C LEU A 8 27.63 -2.39 -15.54
N GLU A 9 28.92 -2.09 -15.73
CA GLU A 9 29.98 -3.09 -15.75
C GLU A 9 30.18 -3.74 -14.37
N ARG A 10 30.21 -2.94 -13.29
CA ARG A 10 30.31 -3.47 -11.92
C ARG A 10 29.09 -4.28 -11.53
N ARG A 11 27.89 -3.83 -11.88
CA ARG A 11 26.65 -4.59 -11.69
C ARG A 11 26.76 -5.97 -12.35
N LYS A 12 27.15 -5.98 -13.63
CA LYS A 12 27.29 -7.21 -14.42
C LYS A 12 28.27 -8.19 -13.78
N ILE A 13 29.44 -7.71 -13.35
CA ILE A 13 30.45 -8.54 -12.69
C ILE A 13 29.90 -9.14 -11.39
N CYS A 14 29.28 -8.32 -10.54
CA CYS A 14 28.76 -8.80 -9.25
C CYS A 14 27.65 -9.84 -9.42
N ILE A 15 26.71 -9.62 -10.35
CA ILE A 15 25.60 -10.57 -10.57
C ILE A 15 26.07 -11.88 -11.23
N GLU A 16 27.03 -11.83 -12.16
CA GLU A 16 27.59 -13.05 -12.80
C GLU A 16 28.34 -13.91 -11.77
N LEU A 17 29.13 -13.28 -10.89
CA LEU A 17 29.85 -13.99 -9.84
C LEU A 17 28.91 -14.54 -8.77
N ALA A 18 27.95 -13.73 -8.31
CA ALA A 18 26.93 -14.18 -7.36
C ALA A 18 26.21 -15.43 -7.89
N ARG A 19 25.85 -15.47 -9.18
CA ARG A 19 25.23 -16.63 -9.84
C ARG A 19 26.15 -17.84 -9.87
N SER A 20 27.36 -17.65 -10.37
CA SER A 20 28.33 -18.74 -10.53
C SER A 20 28.59 -19.43 -9.19
N ILE A 21 28.89 -18.64 -8.15
CA ILE A 21 29.22 -19.15 -6.83
C ILE A 21 28.00 -19.78 -6.16
N SER A 22 26.81 -19.16 -6.30
CA SER A 22 25.57 -19.74 -5.76
C SER A 22 25.23 -21.09 -6.40
N ARG A 23 25.47 -21.25 -7.71
CA ARG A 23 25.23 -22.51 -8.42
C ARG A 23 26.17 -23.63 -7.96
N GLU A 24 27.42 -23.29 -7.65
CA GLU A 24 28.43 -24.26 -7.24
C GLU A 24 28.31 -24.64 -5.76
N LYS A 25 28.09 -23.66 -4.88
CA LYS A 25 28.18 -23.82 -3.41
C LYS A 25 26.82 -23.77 -2.71
N GLY A 26 25.75 -23.41 -3.41
CA GLY A 26 24.42 -23.15 -2.84
C GLY A 26 24.27 -21.78 -2.16
N TYR A 27 25.37 -21.04 -1.96
CA TYR A 27 25.39 -19.68 -1.41
C TYR A 27 26.70 -18.97 -1.76
N PHE A 28 26.77 -17.65 -1.56
CA PHE A 28 27.98 -16.85 -1.62
C PHE A 28 28.07 -15.88 -0.43
N THR A 29 29.27 -15.35 -0.20
CA THR A 29 29.55 -14.29 0.77
C THR A 29 30.16 -13.08 0.05
N VAL A 30 30.15 -11.91 0.69
CA VAL A 30 30.85 -10.73 0.15
C VAL A 30 32.33 -11.01 -0.09
N LYS A 31 32.95 -11.82 0.78
CA LYS A 31 34.37 -12.19 0.63
C LYS A 31 34.61 -12.96 -0.68
N ASP A 32 33.72 -13.89 -1.03
CA ASP A 32 33.89 -14.70 -2.25
C ASP A 32 33.93 -13.81 -3.52
N ILE A 33 33.17 -12.71 -3.55
CA ILE A 33 33.19 -11.76 -4.68
C ILE A 33 34.39 -10.81 -4.59
N VAL A 34 34.76 -10.34 -3.40
CA VAL A 34 35.97 -9.52 -3.20
C VAL A 34 37.22 -10.26 -3.68
N ASP A 35 37.36 -11.54 -3.31
CA ASP A 35 38.52 -12.37 -3.63
C ASP A 35 38.65 -12.58 -5.15
N GLN A 36 37.54 -12.61 -5.90
CA GLN A 36 37.55 -12.80 -7.37
C GLN A 36 37.64 -11.49 -8.16
N THR A 37 37.16 -10.37 -7.61
CA THR A 37 37.11 -9.08 -8.32
C THR A 37 38.24 -8.12 -7.95
N GLY A 38 38.86 -8.31 -6.78
CA GLY A 38 39.77 -7.33 -6.18
C GLY A 38 39.12 -6.01 -5.79
N MET A 39 37.78 -5.90 -5.86
CA MET A 39 37.06 -4.68 -5.50
C MET A 39 37.08 -4.47 -3.97
N PRO A 40 37.04 -3.20 -3.49
CA PRO A 40 36.90 -2.93 -2.07
C PRO A 40 35.65 -3.60 -1.49
N ARG A 41 35.77 -4.17 -0.29
CA ARG A 41 34.67 -4.87 0.39
C ARG A 41 33.40 -4.02 0.52
N SER A 42 33.56 -2.73 0.82
CA SER A 42 32.44 -1.78 0.90
C SER A 42 31.70 -1.62 -0.42
N THR A 43 32.43 -1.55 -1.54
CA THR A 43 31.87 -1.49 -2.89
C THR A 43 31.09 -2.75 -3.24
N VAL A 44 31.64 -3.93 -2.92
CA VAL A 44 30.94 -5.20 -3.15
C VAL A 44 29.68 -5.27 -2.28
N GLN A 45 29.77 -4.89 -1.00
CA GLN A 45 28.60 -4.85 -0.10
C GLN A 45 27.49 -3.92 -0.60
N ASP A 46 27.83 -2.72 -1.08
CA ASP A 46 26.87 -1.79 -1.70
C ASP A 46 26.18 -2.43 -2.91
N TRP A 47 26.93 -3.09 -3.79
CA TRP A 47 26.35 -3.82 -4.92
C TRP A 47 25.47 -4.99 -4.50
N ILE A 48 25.84 -5.74 -3.46
CA ILE A 48 25.00 -6.82 -2.95
C ILE A 48 23.71 -6.29 -2.36
N ASN A 49 23.73 -5.19 -1.63
CA ASN A 49 22.51 -4.55 -1.11
C ASN A 49 21.58 -4.12 -2.26
N ARG A 50 22.13 -3.47 -3.30
CA ARG A 50 21.34 -3.10 -4.49
C ARG A 50 20.75 -4.31 -5.21
N LEU A 51 21.53 -5.39 -5.35
CA LEU A 51 21.05 -6.63 -5.97
C LEU A 51 19.98 -7.32 -5.11
N ILE A 52 19.95 -7.10 -3.79
CA ILE A 52 18.86 -7.52 -2.90
C ILE A 52 17.62 -6.67 -3.14
N ASP A 53 17.76 -5.34 -3.19
CA ASP A 53 16.65 -4.41 -3.47
C ASP A 53 16.01 -4.69 -4.85
N GLU A 54 16.84 -5.06 -5.84
CA GLU A 54 16.42 -5.49 -7.18
C GLU A 54 15.83 -6.91 -7.22
N GLY A 55 15.97 -7.70 -6.14
CA GLY A 55 15.55 -9.10 -6.06
C GLY A 55 16.44 -10.09 -6.81
N SER A 56 17.59 -9.67 -7.35
CA SER A 56 18.56 -10.56 -8.02
C SER A 56 19.38 -11.41 -7.03
N VAL A 57 19.38 -11.05 -5.75
CA VAL A 57 20.07 -11.74 -4.65
C VAL A 57 19.13 -11.79 -3.43
N ARG A 58 19.18 -12.87 -2.65
CA ARG A 58 18.48 -12.99 -1.36
C ARG A 58 19.48 -13.26 -0.24
N LEU A 59 19.27 -12.64 0.92
CA LEU A 59 20.00 -12.97 2.14
C LEU A 59 19.44 -14.28 2.73
N LEU A 60 20.30 -15.29 2.89
CA LEU A 60 19.95 -16.56 3.52
C LEU A 60 20.24 -16.56 5.02
N GLN A 61 21.33 -15.91 5.43
CA GLN A 61 21.77 -15.89 6.82
C GLN A 61 22.44 -14.55 7.12
N MET A 62 21.98 -13.89 8.19
CA MET A 62 22.65 -12.70 8.72
C MET A 62 24.05 -13.05 9.24
N ARG A 63 24.91 -12.04 9.31
CA ARG A 63 26.23 -12.18 9.94
C ARG A 63 26.04 -12.43 11.44
N ASP A 64 26.71 -13.43 11.96
CA ASP A 64 26.76 -13.73 13.39
C ASP A 64 28.22 -13.90 13.84
N GLY A 65 28.73 -12.91 14.57
CA GLY A 65 30.13 -12.86 15.00
C GLY A 65 31.14 -13.02 13.85
N SER A 66 31.84 -14.17 13.85
CA SER A 66 32.83 -14.57 12.85
C SER A 66 32.21 -15.26 11.63
N ILE A 67 30.94 -15.68 11.70
CA ILE A 67 30.21 -16.31 10.60
C ILE A 67 29.79 -15.21 9.62
N PRO A 68 30.27 -15.23 8.37
CA PRO A 68 29.89 -14.22 7.39
C PRO A 68 28.44 -14.40 6.95
N ALA A 69 27.77 -13.27 6.63
CA ALA A 69 26.47 -13.29 6.00
C ALA A 69 26.50 -14.11 4.70
N ARG A 70 25.46 -14.93 4.49
CA ARG A 70 25.32 -15.80 3.32
C ARG A 70 24.17 -15.31 2.46
N TYR A 71 24.42 -15.26 1.17
CA TYR A 71 23.50 -14.78 0.16
C TYR A 71 23.33 -15.87 -0.90
N VAL A 72 22.23 -15.84 -1.64
CA VAL A 72 22.03 -16.68 -2.82
C VAL A 72 21.60 -15.80 -3.98
N SER A 73 22.20 -16.02 -5.14
CA SER A 73 21.74 -15.37 -6.36
C SER A 73 20.44 -16.02 -6.81
N ILE A 74 19.45 -15.18 -7.06
CA ILE A 74 18.23 -15.56 -7.76
C ILE A 74 18.59 -15.52 -9.25
N SER A 75 18.39 -16.63 -9.96
CA SER A 75 18.91 -16.90 -11.33
C SER A 75 18.39 -15.96 -12.44
N GLN A 76 17.77 -14.83 -12.11
CA GLN A 76 17.04 -14.02 -13.07
C GLN A 76 17.77 -12.71 -13.36
N THR A 77 17.90 -12.38 -14.65
CA THR A 77 18.62 -11.21 -15.18
C THR A 77 17.74 -9.96 -15.20
N LEU A 78 16.46 -10.20 -14.91
CA LEU A 78 15.37 -9.28 -14.72
C LEU A 78 15.09 -9.17 -13.20
N PRO A 79 14.51 -8.06 -12.72
CA PRO A 79 14.08 -7.95 -11.33
C PRO A 79 13.18 -9.13 -10.95
N ALA A 80 13.27 -9.59 -9.71
CA ALA A 80 12.53 -10.77 -9.26
C ALA A 80 11.01 -10.60 -9.35
N SER A 81 10.52 -9.36 -9.30
CA SER A 81 9.14 -9.00 -9.61
C SER A 81 9.04 -7.52 -10.00
N SER A 82 8.06 -7.15 -10.82
CA SER A 82 7.66 -5.75 -10.99
C SER A 82 6.98 -5.22 -9.72
N CYS A 83 6.30 -6.07 -8.96
CA CYS A 83 5.67 -5.74 -7.69
C CYS A 83 6.69 -5.82 -6.56
N LYS A 84 6.84 -4.74 -5.80
CA LYS A 84 7.58 -4.71 -4.53
C LYS A 84 6.79 -5.48 -3.45
N ARG A 85 5.49 -5.22 -3.35
CA ARG A 85 4.58 -5.80 -2.35
C ARG A 85 3.22 -6.07 -2.98
N ILE A 86 2.56 -7.14 -2.54
CA ILE A 86 1.17 -7.41 -2.86
C ILE A 86 0.46 -7.80 -1.57
N PHE A 87 -0.61 -7.10 -1.24
CA PHE A 87 -1.41 -7.35 -0.04
C PHE A 87 -2.89 -7.11 -0.35
N THR A 88 -3.78 -7.63 0.49
CA THR A 88 -5.22 -7.55 0.27
C THR A 88 -5.94 -7.14 1.53
N THR A 89 -6.99 -6.32 1.39
CA THR A 89 -7.97 -6.07 2.44
C THR A 89 -9.32 -6.66 2.05
N VAL A 90 -10.11 -7.07 3.04
CA VAL A 90 -11.44 -7.67 2.83
C VAL A 90 -12.49 -6.83 3.54
N ASP A 91 -13.59 -6.55 2.85
CA ASP A 91 -14.75 -5.85 3.38
C ASP A 91 -16.04 -6.46 2.80
N ASP A 92 -16.78 -7.20 3.64
CA ASP A 92 -17.95 -7.98 3.27
C ASP A 92 -17.69 -8.95 2.08
N ASP A 93 -18.36 -8.74 0.94
CA ASP A 93 -18.23 -9.53 -0.29
C ASP A 93 -17.19 -8.98 -1.28
N LEU A 94 -16.46 -7.94 -0.88
CA LEU A 94 -15.43 -7.27 -1.67
C LEU A 94 -14.04 -7.48 -1.09
N VAL A 95 -13.07 -7.49 -2.00
CA VAL A 95 -11.65 -7.51 -1.70
C VAL A 95 -11.00 -6.33 -2.43
N GLU A 96 -10.11 -5.59 -1.76
CA GLU A 96 -9.22 -4.63 -2.41
C GLU A 96 -7.83 -5.24 -2.48
N ILE A 97 -7.34 -5.49 -3.70
CA ILE A 97 -6.00 -6.02 -3.98
C ILE A 97 -5.08 -4.84 -4.27
N PHE A 98 -3.95 -4.80 -3.57
CA PHE A 98 -2.97 -3.73 -3.70
C PHE A 98 -1.68 -4.26 -4.33
N HIS A 99 -1.21 -3.58 -5.37
CA HIS A 99 0.10 -3.85 -5.96
C HIS A 99 1.00 -2.62 -5.78
N GLU A 100 1.95 -2.67 -4.84
CA GLU A 100 3.01 -1.65 -4.75
C GLU A 100 4.07 -1.97 -5.81
N CYS A 101 4.22 -1.12 -6.81
CA CYS A 101 5.07 -1.39 -7.96
C CYS A 101 6.44 -0.73 -7.85
N ARG A 102 7.45 -1.34 -8.49
CA ARG A 102 8.79 -0.76 -8.66
C ARG A 102 8.89 0.19 -9.85
N SER A 103 7.90 0.17 -10.76
CA SER A 103 7.93 0.93 -12.02
C SER A 103 6.57 1.50 -12.37
N GLU A 104 6.52 2.82 -12.56
CA GLU A 104 5.31 3.51 -12.95
C GLU A 104 4.75 3.00 -14.30
N GLY A 105 5.61 2.76 -15.29
CA GLY A 105 5.17 2.22 -16.58
C GLY A 105 4.63 0.79 -16.50
N CYS A 106 5.17 -0.05 -15.60
CA CYS A 106 4.57 -1.36 -15.34
C CYS A 106 3.21 -1.22 -14.66
N LEU A 107 3.06 -0.25 -13.76
CA LEU A 107 1.82 0.02 -13.05
C LEU A 107 0.71 0.50 -13.99
N GLU A 108 1.03 1.41 -14.90
CA GLU A 108 0.11 1.90 -15.94
C GLU A 108 -0.33 0.79 -16.89
N PHE A 109 0.59 -0.12 -17.24
CA PHE A 109 0.24 -1.32 -17.98
C PHE A 109 -0.75 -2.19 -17.20
N CYS A 110 -0.50 -2.43 -15.91
CA CYS A 110 -1.41 -3.24 -15.09
C CYS A 110 -2.78 -2.55 -14.92
N GLU A 111 -2.81 -1.23 -14.70
CA GLU A 111 -4.05 -0.45 -14.63
C GLU A 111 -4.91 -0.61 -15.89
N TRP A 112 -4.29 -0.49 -17.06
CA TRP A 112 -4.98 -0.67 -18.34
C TRP A 112 -5.48 -2.10 -18.56
N GLU A 113 -4.61 -3.09 -18.33
CA GLU A 113 -4.92 -4.49 -18.59
C GLU A 113 -6.00 -4.98 -17.64
N HIS A 114 -5.77 -4.88 -16.33
CA HIS A 114 -6.71 -5.34 -15.33
C HIS A 114 -8.04 -4.57 -15.40
N GLY A 115 -7.99 -3.25 -15.56
CA GLY A 115 -9.19 -2.40 -15.63
C GLY A 115 -10.06 -2.67 -16.87
N GLY A 116 -9.50 -3.22 -17.94
CA GLY A 116 -10.24 -3.58 -19.15
C GLY A 116 -10.61 -5.06 -19.28
N SER A 117 -9.90 -5.95 -18.57
CA SER A 117 -9.95 -7.40 -18.76
C SER A 117 -11.28 -8.07 -18.38
N GLY A 118 -12.16 -7.37 -17.66
CA GLY A 118 -13.37 -7.95 -17.09
C GLY A 118 -13.03 -8.79 -15.86
N GLY A 119 -13.49 -10.04 -15.84
CA GLY A 119 -13.31 -10.90 -14.67
C GLY A 119 -14.08 -10.38 -13.45
N VAL A 120 -13.52 -10.60 -12.27
CA VAL A 120 -14.15 -10.20 -10.99
C VAL A 120 -13.86 -8.76 -10.58
N ILE A 121 -13.05 -8.04 -11.36
CA ILE A 121 -12.66 -6.66 -11.07
C ILE A 121 -13.85 -5.72 -11.29
N ARG A 122 -14.08 -4.83 -10.31
CA ARG A 122 -15.08 -3.75 -10.34
C ARG A 122 -14.46 -2.41 -10.68
N ASN A 123 -13.30 -2.14 -10.12
CA ASN A 123 -12.60 -0.88 -10.30
C ASN A 123 -11.10 -1.10 -10.19
N VAL A 124 -10.35 -0.41 -11.05
CA VAL A 124 -8.90 -0.30 -10.93
C VAL A 124 -8.55 1.17 -10.90
N ARG A 125 -7.69 1.56 -9.96
CA ARG A 125 -7.13 2.91 -9.89
C ARG A 125 -5.66 2.87 -9.52
N LYS A 126 -4.86 3.68 -10.19
CA LYS A 126 -3.48 3.98 -9.81
C LYS A 126 -3.43 5.19 -8.87
N GLU A 127 -2.72 5.04 -7.77
CA GLU A 127 -2.38 6.14 -6.87
C GLU A 127 -0.88 6.13 -6.57
N GLY A 128 -0.14 7.03 -7.22
CA GLY A 128 1.32 7.03 -7.16
C GLY A 128 1.89 5.71 -7.70
N MET A 129 2.56 4.95 -6.82
CA MET A 129 3.15 3.65 -7.13
C MET A 129 2.30 2.46 -6.65
N LEU A 130 1.07 2.71 -6.22
CA LEU A 130 0.14 1.70 -5.73
C LEU A 130 -0.99 1.49 -6.75
N LEU A 131 -1.23 0.24 -7.15
CA LEU A 131 -2.45 -0.16 -7.84
C LEU A 131 -3.47 -0.57 -6.80
N HIS A 132 -4.71 -0.15 -6.99
CA HIS A 132 -5.85 -0.59 -6.21
C HIS A 132 -6.81 -1.31 -7.14
N GLU A 133 -7.17 -2.54 -6.81
CA GLU A 133 -8.13 -3.33 -7.56
C GLU A 133 -9.25 -3.78 -6.62
N VAL A 134 -10.42 -3.16 -6.75
CA VAL A 134 -11.60 -3.63 -6.02
C VAL A 134 -12.22 -4.75 -6.82
N VAL A 135 -12.35 -5.93 -6.20
CA VAL A 135 -12.85 -7.15 -6.83
C VAL A 135 -13.98 -7.76 -6.00
N GLU A 136 -14.89 -8.46 -6.69
CA GLU A 136 -15.90 -9.29 -6.03
C GLU A 136 -15.37 -10.68 -5.75
N ILE A 137 -15.77 -11.24 -4.61
CA ILE A 137 -15.59 -12.67 -4.35
C ILE A 137 -16.44 -13.47 -5.34
N GLY A 138 -15.83 -14.46 -5.98
CA GLY A 138 -16.47 -15.32 -6.97
C GLY A 138 -15.60 -15.55 -8.20
N LYS A 139 -16.23 -15.95 -9.31
CA LYS A 139 -15.58 -16.31 -10.57
C LYS A 139 -16.28 -15.69 -11.76
N ARG A 140 -15.52 -15.09 -12.68
CA ARG A 140 -16.02 -14.46 -13.92
C ARG A 140 -15.00 -14.57 -15.05
N GLU A 141 -15.48 -14.63 -16.29
CA GLU A 141 -14.62 -14.74 -17.46
C GLU A 141 -13.77 -13.48 -17.69
N VAL A 142 -12.56 -13.70 -18.19
CA VAL A 142 -11.58 -12.67 -18.53
C VAL A 142 -11.41 -12.63 -20.04
N ASP A 143 -11.42 -11.44 -20.64
CA ASP A 143 -11.19 -11.23 -22.07
C ASP A 143 -9.69 -11.29 -22.42
N LEU A 144 -9.17 -12.51 -22.61
CA LEU A 144 -7.79 -12.76 -23.02
C LEU A 144 -7.55 -12.60 -24.53
N GLU A 145 -8.58 -12.27 -25.31
CA GLU A 145 -8.41 -11.93 -26.72
C GLU A 145 -7.88 -10.51 -26.86
N ARG A 146 -8.42 -9.60 -26.05
CA ARG A 146 -8.04 -8.19 -26.05
C ARG A 146 -6.97 -7.85 -25.01
N TYR A 147 -6.99 -8.51 -23.87
CA TYR A 147 -6.10 -8.23 -22.73
C TYR A 147 -5.13 -9.38 -22.48
N ALA A 148 -3.98 -9.08 -21.91
CA ALA A 148 -2.92 -10.04 -21.64
C ALA A 148 -2.95 -10.58 -20.21
N VAL A 149 -3.70 -9.95 -19.30
CA VAL A 149 -3.85 -10.37 -17.90
C VAL A 149 -5.22 -9.95 -17.36
N GLY A 150 -5.78 -10.76 -16.45
CA GLY A 150 -6.94 -10.38 -15.65
C GLY A 150 -7.18 -11.32 -14.47
N VAL A 151 -8.01 -10.88 -13.53
CA VAL A 151 -8.36 -11.65 -12.33
C VAL A 151 -9.67 -12.42 -12.59
N ASN A 152 -9.57 -13.75 -12.72
CA ASN A 152 -10.69 -14.62 -13.08
C ASN A 152 -11.52 -15.05 -11.87
N GLU A 153 -10.88 -15.29 -10.73
CA GLU A 153 -11.55 -15.80 -9.54
C GLU A 153 -10.86 -15.29 -8.27
N VAL A 154 -11.66 -14.88 -7.28
CA VAL A 154 -11.19 -14.49 -5.95
C VAL A 154 -12.04 -15.20 -4.91
N TRP A 155 -11.40 -15.78 -3.89
CA TRP A 155 -12.09 -16.35 -2.74
C TRP A 155 -11.29 -16.16 -1.46
N VAL A 156 -11.98 -16.26 -0.33
CA VAL A 156 -11.38 -16.13 1.00
C VAL A 156 -11.65 -17.41 1.79
N GLU A 157 -10.60 -18.02 2.34
CA GLU A 157 -10.67 -19.24 3.14
C GLU A 157 -9.66 -19.14 4.28
N ASP A 158 -10.10 -19.40 5.52
CA ASP A 158 -9.26 -19.40 6.72
C ASP A 158 -8.35 -18.16 6.91
N GLY A 159 -8.86 -16.97 6.55
CA GLY A 159 -8.12 -15.71 6.66
C GLY A 159 -7.08 -15.49 5.56
N ILE A 160 -7.12 -16.29 4.49
CA ILE A 160 -6.28 -16.18 3.31
C ILE A 160 -7.13 -15.77 2.12
N VAL A 161 -6.67 -14.77 1.37
CA VAL A 161 -7.25 -14.36 0.09
C VAL A 161 -6.50 -15.06 -1.03
N TYR A 162 -7.26 -15.73 -1.89
CA TYR A 162 -6.77 -16.39 -3.09
C TYR A 162 -7.25 -15.60 -4.28
N HIS A 163 -6.32 -15.16 -5.12
CA HIS A 163 -6.63 -14.44 -6.35
C HIS A 163 -6.02 -15.19 -7.54
N ARG A 164 -6.89 -15.75 -8.37
CA ARG A 164 -6.56 -16.47 -9.60
C ARG A 164 -6.46 -15.49 -10.75
N ILE A 165 -5.23 -15.26 -11.18
CA ILE A 165 -4.88 -14.42 -12.32
C ILE A 165 -4.65 -15.32 -13.53
N ILE A 166 -5.25 -14.95 -14.66
CA ILE A 166 -4.97 -15.60 -15.94
C ILE A 166 -4.16 -14.64 -16.80
N THR A 167 -3.08 -15.15 -17.38
CA THR A 167 -2.12 -14.38 -18.18
C THR A 167 -1.86 -15.03 -19.53
N ARG A 168 -1.53 -14.23 -20.54
CA ARG A 168 -1.19 -14.70 -21.88
C ARG A 168 0.11 -14.07 -22.38
N GLY A 169 1.01 -14.89 -22.91
CA GLY A 169 2.26 -14.43 -23.53
C GLY A 169 3.29 -13.93 -22.52
N GLY A 170 4.06 -12.89 -22.89
CA GLY A 170 5.15 -12.35 -22.08
C GLY A 170 4.79 -11.97 -20.62
N PRO A 171 3.59 -11.41 -20.35
CA PRO A 171 3.12 -11.13 -19.00
C PRO A 171 3.04 -12.33 -18.06
N ALA A 172 2.91 -13.57 -18.56
CA ALA A 172 2.87 -14.76 -17.72
C ALA A 172 4.14 -14.94 -16.86
N TYR A 173 5.29 -14.44 -17.32
CA TYR A 173 6.47 -14.45 -16.48
C TYR A 173 6.33 -13.45 -15.31
N SER A 174 6.09 -12.17 -15.62
CA SER A 174 6.16 -11.07 -14.64
C SER A 174 4.92 -10.89 -13.77
N LEU A 175 3.73 -11.29 -14.26
CA LEU A 175 2.43 -11.02 -13.64
C LEU A 175 1.73 -12.28 -13.11
N SER A 176 2.45 -13.40 -13.03
CA SER A 176 2.02 -14.56 -12.24
C SER A 176 3.20 -15.16 -11.49
N GLU A 177 4.14 -15.84 -12.16
CA GLU A 177 5.23 -16.56 -11.50
C GLU A 177 6.09 -15.64 -10.61
N MET A 178 6.46 -14.47 -11.13
CA MET A 178 7.35 -13.54 -10.42
C MET A 178 6.69 -12.88 -9.19
N MET A 179 5.36 -12.89 -9.07
CA MET A 179 4.67 -12.31 -7.91
C MET A 179 5.07 -12.98 -6.58
N ARG A 180 5.59 -14.22 -6.63
CA ARG A 180 6.11 -14.95 -5.46
C ARG A 180 7.27 -14.28 -4.73
N PHE A 181 7.88 -13.25 -5.34
CA PHE A 181 8.96 -12.48 -4.78
C PHE A 181 8.52 -11.11 -4.24
N ALA A 182 7.24 -10.77 -4.34
CA ALA A 182 6.69 -9.59 -3.68
C ALA A 182 6.56 -9.83 -2.18
N GLU A 183 6.78 -8.78 -1.39
CA GLU A 183 6.46 -8.77 0.04
C GLU A 183 4.96 -9.06 0.25
N ASP A 184 4.63 -9.68 1.39
CA ASP A 184 3.27 -10.03 1.83
C ASP A 184 2.50 -11.06 0.96
N VAL A 185 3.16 -11.62 -0.05
CA VAL A 185 2.71 -12.83 -0.76
C VAL A 185 3.15 -14.08 0.02
N LEU A 186 2.18 -14.91 0.37
CA LEU A 186 2.40 -16.16 1.11
C LEU A 186 2.83 -17.30 0.18
N GLU A 187 2.17 -17.42 -0.96
CA GLU A 187 2.42 -18.48 -1.93
C GLU A 187 2.00 -18.01 -3.33
N VAL A 188 2.63 -18.58 -4.35
CA VAL A 188 2.12 -18.53 -5.73
C VAL A 188 2.16 -19.93 -6.32
N ARG A 189 1.02 -20.36 -6.84
CA ARG A 189 0.82 -21.61 -7.57
C ARG A 189 0.65 -21.29 -9.05
N ILE A 190 1.34 -22.03 -9.91
CA ILE A 190 1.32 -21.79 -11.36
C ILE A 190 0.86 -23.07 -12.06
N GLU A 191 -0.06 -22.91 -13.01
CA GLU A 191 -0.47 -23.95 -13.95
C GLU A 191 -0.38 -23.42 -15.38
N GLU A 192 0.31 -24.16 -16.26
CA GLU A 192 0.44 -23.81 -17.67
C GLU A 192 -0.62 -24.52 -18.50
N HIS A 193 -1.33 -23.74 -19.33
CA HIS A 193 -2.32 -24.25 -20.26
C HIS A 193 -1.93 -23.90 -21.71
N PRO A 194 -2.47 -24.60 -22.71
CA PRO A 194 -2.31 -24.19 -24.10
C PRO A 194 -2.88 -22.78 -24.33
N GLY A 195 -2.00 -21.79 -24.46
CA GLY A 195 -2.35 -20.41 -24.81
C GLY A 195 -2.48 -19.43 -23.63
N TYR A 196 -2.46 -19.90 -22.38
CA TYR A 196 -2.49 -19.05 -21.19
C TYR A 196 -1.81 -19.72 -19.98
N THR A 197 -1.46 -18.92 -18.98
CA THR A 197 -0.92 -19.39 -17.70
C THR A 197 -1.85 -18.91 -16.58
N GLU A 198 -2.21 -19.83 -15.70
CA GLU A 198 -2.93 -19.53 -14.46
C GLU A 198 -1.92 -19.35 -13.33
N GLY A 199 -2.10 -18.28 -12.56
CA GLY A 199 -1.42 -18.07 -11.29
C GLY A 199 -2.42 -17.86 -10.16
N VAL A 200 -2.32 -18.65 -9.10
CA VAL A 200 -3.06 -18.41 -7.86
C VAL A 200 -2.10 -17.81 -6.84
N ILE A 201 -2.31 -16.55 -6.50
CA ILE A 201 -1.51 -15.81 -5.53
C ILE A 201 -2.29 -15.82 -4.20
N LEU A 202 -1.58 -16.07 -3.10
CA LEU A 202 -2.14 -16.13 -1.75
C LEU A 202 -1.60 -14.96 -0.93
N THR A 203 -2.49 -14.22 -0.29
CA THR A 203 -2.17 -13.12 0.64
C THR A 203 -3.01 -13.26 1.92
N GLU A 204 -2.56 -12.66 3.03
CA GLU A 204 -3.39 -12.59 4.25
C GLU A 204 -4.59 -11.67 4.02
N ALA A 205 -5.76 -12.03 4.55
CA ALA A 205 -6.94 -11.17 4.58
C ALA A 205 -6.78 -10.08 5.66
N LEU A 206 -6.33 -8.89 5.25
CA LEU A 206 -6.15 -7.76 6.16
C LEU A 206 -7.44 -6.94 6.31
N LEU A 207 -7.47 -6.13 7.36
CA LEU A 207 -8.51 -5.15 7.63
C LEU A 207 -8.08 -3.80 7.04
N HIS A 208 -8.95 -3.17 6.25
CA HIS A 208 -8.77 -1.77 5.86
C HIS A 208 -9.16 -0.86 7.03
N LEU A 209 -8.27 0.01 7.46
CA LEU A 209 -8.50 0.97 8.54
C LEU A 209 -8.29 2.38 8.01
N THR A 210 -9.30 3.23 8.14
CA THR A 210 -9.19 4.67 7.89
C THR A 210 -9.22 5.41 9.22
N ILE A 211 -8.25 6.30 9.44
CA ILE A 211 -8.19 7.20 10.60
C ILE A 211 -8.23 8.64 10.10
N GLY A 212 -9.27 9.38 10.49
CA GLY A 212 -9.41 10.83 10.28
C GLY A 212 -8.93 11.60 11.50
N VAL A 213 -8.22 12.70 11.26
CA VAL A 213 -7.67 13.58 12.29
C VAL A 213 -7.95 15.02 11.88
N ASP A 214 -8.37 15.84 12.84
CA ASP A 214 -8.59 17.26 12.61
C ASP A 214 -8.24 18.10 13.84
N ASP A 215 -8.03 19.39 13.58
CA ASP A 215 -7.81 20.43 14.59
C ASP A 215 -6.60 20.14 15.47
N THR A 216 -5.43 19.97 14.85
CA THR A 216 -4.18 19.68 15.58
C THR A 216 -3.25 20.90 15.71
N ASP A 217 -3.59 21.98 15.03
CA ASP A 217 -2.74 23.15 14.79
C ASP A 217 -3.43 24.47 15.13
N PHE A 218 -2.62 25.52 15.30
CA PHE A 218 -3.07 26.90 15.46
C PHE A 218 -2.81 27.70 14.19
N GLU A 219 -3.40 28.89 14.08
CA GLU A 219 -3.29 29.76 12.90
C GLU A 219 -1.84 30.08 12.50
N ASP A 220 -0.92 30.18 13.48
CA ASP A 220 0.48 30.54 13.27
C ASP A 220 1.48 29.37 13.44
N LYS A 221 1.02 28.18 13.87
CA LYS A 221 1.90 27.05 14.23
C LYS A 221 1.26 25.68 14.01
N GLY A 222 2.04 24.77 13.43
CA GLY A 222 1.62 23.40 13.18
C GLY A 222 0.94 23.23 11.82
N ALA A 223 0.55 22.00 11.51
CA ALA A 223 -0.29 21.66 10.38
C ALA A 223 -0.90 20.27 10.57
N THR A 224 -2.22 20.14 10.45
CA THR A 224 -2.93 18.86 10.58
C THR A 224 -2.39 17.78 9.64
N PHE A 225 -2.04 18.13 8.40
CA PHE A 225 -1.45 17.16 7.49
C PHE A 225 -0.04 16.69 7.91
N ALA A 226 0.73 17.52 8.62
CA ALA A 226 2.08 17.16 9.05
C ALA A 226 2.04 16.18 10.23
N VAL A 227 1.18 16.45 11.22
CA VAL A 227 0.96 15.54 12.36
C VAL A 227 0.38 14.22 11.87
N THR A 228 -0.58 14.26 10.95
CA THR A 228 -1.23 13.05 10.42
C THR A 228 -0.29 12.21 9.55
N LEU A 229 0.58 12.83 8.73
CA LEU A 229 1.63 12.12 8.01
C LEU A 229 2.65 11.48 8.96
N SER A 230 3.02 12.20 10.02
CA SER A 230 3.94 11.66 11.03
C SER A 230 3.31 10.50 11.80
N LEU A 231 2.01 10.57 12.09
CA LEU A 231 1.24 9.44 12.64
C LEU A 231 1.29 8.22 11.71
N LEU A 232 1.07 8.40 10.39
CA LEU A 232 1.20 7.31 9.42
C LEU A 232 2.58 6.64 9.51
N ASN A 233 3.65 7.45 9.56
CA ASN A 233 5.01 6.94 9.63
C ASN A 233 5.25 6.13 10.90
N VAL A 234 4.76 6.59 12.06
CA VAL A 234 4.87 5.88 13.34
C VAL A 234 4.10 4.56 13.30
N LEU A 235 2.82 4.59 12.90
CA LEU A 235 2.00 3.38 12.84
C LEU A 235 2.56 2.35 11.85
N SER A 236 3.16 2.80 10.75
CA SER A 236 3.80 1.92 9.74
C SER A 236 5.05 1.20 10.25
N THR A 237 5.59 1.58 11.41
CA THR A 237 6.69 0.83 12.04
C THR A 237 6.21 -0.39 12.84
N LEU A 238 4.90 -0.46 13.12
CA LEU A 238 4.32 -1.59 13.84
C LEU A 238 4.27 -2.84 12.96
N PRO A 239 4.73 -4.01 13.44
CA PRO A 239 4.64 -5.25 12.68
C PRO A 239 3.19 -5.58 12.31
N GLY A 240 2.94 -5.91 11.04
CA GLY A 240 1.60 -6.23 10.56
C GLY A 240 0.72 -5.01 10.24
N VAL A 241 1.31 -3.82 10.13
CA VAL A 241 0.68 -2.60 9.63
C VAL A 241 1.32 -2.21 8.31
N ILE A 242 0.51 -2.07 7.27
CA ILE A 242 0.94 -1.65 5.94
C ILE A 242 0.29 -0.30 5.61
N PRO A 243 1.07 0.76 5.31
CA PRO A 243 0.50 2.03 4.88
C PRO A 243 -0.14 1.91 3.49
N ILE A 244 -1.33 2.49 3.32
CA ILE A 244 -2.01 2.62 2.04
C ILE A 244 -1.92 4.05 1.54
N ALA A 245 -2.41 5.02 2.33
CA ALA A 245 -2.48 6.41 1.89
C ALA A 245 -2.42 7.40 3.06
N HIS A 246 -2.00 8.62 2.74
CA HIS A 246 -2.24 9.83 3.53
C HIS A 246 -2.90 10.86 2.61
N ARG A 247 -4.02 11.42 3.04
CA ARG A 247 -4.80 12.37 2.23
C ARG A 247 -5.15 13.61 3.02
N VAL A 248 -5.29 14.70 2.28
CA VAL A 248 -5.76 15.99 2.76
C VAL A 248 -7.02 16.34 1.97
N ALA A 249 -8.01 16.88 2.66
CA ALA A 249 -9.24 17.33 2.03
C ALA A 249 -9.70 18.67 2.61
N PHE A 250 -10.42 19.45 1.81
CA PHE A 250 -10.98 20.73 2.25
C PHE A 250 -12.45 20.59 2.62
N LEU A 251 -12.80 21.23 3.74
CA LEU A 251 -14.17 21.42 4.20
C LEU A 251 -14.70 22.81 3.82
N TYR A 252 -15.84 23.21 4.42
CA TYR A 252 -16.50 24.46 4.09
C TYR A 252 -15.56 25.66 4.30
N PRO A 253 -15.22 26.42 3.24
CA PRO A 253 -14.18 27.45 3.33
C PRO A 253 -14.62 28.68 4.11
N ASN A 254 -15.92 28.90 4.34
CA ASN A 254 -16.43 30.10 5.01
C ASN A 254 -16.71 29.91 6.52
N ILE A 255 -16.10 28.90 7.15
CA ILE A 255 -16.13 28.74 8.61
C ILE A 255 -15.33 29.86 9.29
N PRO A 256 -15.87 30.52 10.35
CA PRO A 256 -15.18 31.58 11.06
C PRO A 256 -14.02 31.09 11.94
N TYR A 257 -14.08 29.84 12.40
CA TYR A 257 -13.08 29.21 13.28
C TYR A 257 -12.18 28.24 12.50
N LYS A 258 -11.41 28.75 11.54
CA LYS A 258 -10.50 27.95 10.70
C LYS A 258 -9.05 28.40 10.83
N THR A 259 -8.12 27.50 10.57
CA THR A 259 -6.76 27.86 10.13
C THR A 259 -6.80 28.32 8.67
N ALA A 260 -5.65 28.56 8.03
CA ALA A 260 -5.57 29.16 6.69
C ALA A 260 -6.47 28.51 5.61
N GLY A 261 -6.83 27.22 5.72
CA GLY A 261 -7.58 26.49 4.69
C GLY A 261 -8.80 25.66 5.11
N ASN A 262 -9.12 25.50 6.39
CA ASN A 262 -10.13 24.54 6.89
C ASN A 262 -9.97 23.12 6.28
N SER A 263 -8.77 22.56 6.43
CA SER A 263 -8.40 21.26 5.87
C SER A 263 -8.37 20.17 6.93
N VAL A 264 -8.89 19.00 6.60
CA VAL A 264 -8.77 17.78 7.40
C VAL A 264 -7.72 16.88 6.81
N SER A 265 -7.23 15.91 7.58
CA SER A 265 -6.34 14.86 7.07
C SER A 265 -6.79 13.48 7.52
N PHE A 266 -6.53 12.48 6.69
CA PHE A 266 -6.77 11.09 7.06
C PHE A 266 -5.73 10.16 6.47
N ILE A 267 -5.58 9.01 7.12
CA ILE A 267 -4.67 7.94 6.71
C ILE A 267 -5.45 6.65 6.50
N GLU A 268 -4.92 5.81 5.61
CA GLU A 268 -5.45 4.49 5.31
C GLU A 268 -4.35 3.46 5.53
N LEU A 269 -4.70 2.38 6.20
CA LEU A 269 -3.80 1.30 6.61
C LEU A 269 -4.44 -0.06 6.28
N ALA A 270 -3.64 -1.03 5.87
CA ALA A 270 -4.01 -2.44 5.94
C ALA A 270 -3.37 -3.04 7.19
N ILE A 271 -4.18 -3.60 8.08
CA ILE A 271 -3.73 -4.15 9.36
C ILE A 271 -4.23 -5.57 9.56
N LYS A 272 -3.48 -6.40 10.30
CA LYS A 272 -4.05 -7.66 10.77
C LYS A 272 -5.26 -7.39 11.69
N PRO A 273 -6.37 -8.15 11.61
CA PRO A 273 -7.57 -7.87 12.40
C PRO A 273 -7.33 -7.76 13.92
N ASN A 274 -6.41 -8.56 14.46
CA ASN A 274 -6.06 -8.56 15.88
C ASN A 274 -5.22 -7.36 16.34
N MET A 275 -4.79 -6.48 15.42
CA MET A 275 -3.98 -5.30 15.72
C MET A 275 -4.82 -4.03 15.93
N LEU A 276 -6.13 -4.06 15.67
CA LEU A 276 -6.97 -2.86 15.67
C LEU A 276 -6.85 -2.05 16.97
N GLU A 277 -7.08 -2.66 18.13
CA GLU A 277 -6.98 -1.97 19.43
C GLU A 277 -5.59 -1.35 19.65
N MET A 278 -4.52 -2.10 19.35
CA MET A 278 -3.15 -1.62 19.51
C MET A 278 -2.86 -0.40 18.63
N VAL A 279 -3.29 -0.44 17.36
CA VAL A 279 -3.09 0.67 16.40
C VAL A 279 -3.87 1.90 16.85
N ILE A 280 -5.10 1.73 17.32
CA ILE A 280 -5.92 2.84 17.85
C ILE A 280 -5.31 3.44 19.11
N ASP A 281 -4.87 2.61 20.06
CA ASP A 281 -4.22 3.07 21.30
C ASP A 281 -2.92 3.84 21.01
N GLU A 282 -2.11 3.36 20.07
CA GLU A 282 -0.90 4.06 19.64
C GLU A 282 -1.24 5.40 18.97
N ALA A 283 -2.25 5.41 18.11
CA ALA A 283 -2.68 6.63 17.44
C ALA A 283 -3.17 7.70 18.42
N VAL A 284 -4.02 7.32 19.39
CA VAL A 284 -4.47 8.23 20.45
C VAL A 284 -3.30 8.74 21.28
N ARG A 285 -2.36 7.87 21.67
CA ARG A 285 -1.19 8.25 22.46
C ARG A 285 -0.30 9.25 21.71
N TYR A 286 -0.04 8.97 20.44
CA TYR A 286 0.77 9.82 19.58
C TYR A 286 0.12 11.19 19.37
N LEU A 287 -1.17 11.24 19.05
CA LEU A 287 -1.88 12.51 18.87
C LEU A 287 -1.88 13.35 20.14
N LYS A 288 -2.03 12.72 21.32
CA LYS A 288 -1.93 13.43 22.62
C LYS A 288 -0.55 14.03 22.88
N SER A 289 0.53 13.45 22.37
CA SER A 289 1.88 13.98 22.59
C SER A 289 2.29 15.03 21.58
N GLU A 290 1.79 14.95 20.35
CA GLU A 290 2.25 15.79 19.24
C GLU A 290 1.31 16.93 18.88
N THR A 291 0.03 16.86 19.25
CA THR A 291 -0.91 17.94 18.93
C THR A 291 -0.54 19.24 19.64
N LEU A 292 -0.73 20.36 18.94
CA LEU A 292 -0.60 21.69 19.53
C LEU A 292 -1.95 22.23 20.01
N SER A 293 -3.06 21.78 19.41
CA SER A 293 -4.41 22.29 19.66
C SER A 293 -5.07 21.67 20.90
N ASP A 294 -5.91 22.45 21.57
CA ASP A 294 -6.78 22.01 22.67
C ASP A 294 -8.11 21.40 22.15
N GLU A 295 -8.29 21.30 20.83
CA GLU A 295 -9.55 20.87 20.20
C GLU A 295 -9.41 19.67 19.26
N THR A 296 -8.28 18.94 19.36
CA THR A 296 -7.98 17.81 18.51
C THR A 296 -8.93 16.65 18.74
N ALA A 297 -9.34 16.04 17.65
CA ALA A 297 -10.06 14.78 17.67
C ALA A 297 -9.57 13.81 16.60
N MET A 298 -9.87 12.54 16.84
CA MET A 298 -9.63 11.44 15.93
C MET A 298 -10.92 10.66 15.73
N ALA A 299 -11.17 10.20 14.51
CA ALA A 299 -12.23 9.24 14.21
C ALA A 299 -11.65 8.09 13.38
N TYR A 300 -12.20 6.89 13.51
CA TYR A 300 -11.75 5.75 12.71
C TYR A 300 -12.91 4.87 12.26
N ARG A 301 -12.72 4.23 11.10
CA ARG A 301 -13.61 3.16 10.61
C ARG A 301 -12.80 2.03 10.01
N THR A 302 -13.40 0.85 10.01
CA THR A 302 -12.88 -0.32 9.31
C THR A 302 -13.68 -0.57 8.04
N GLY A 303 -13.05 -1.18 7.04
CA GLY A 303 -13.64 -1.37 5.71
C GLY A 303 -13.39 -0.20 4.76
N PHE A 304 -13.55 -0.47 3.47
CA PHE A 304 -13.36 0.50 2.38
C PHE A 304 -14.65 0.76 1.59
N ILE A 305 -15.71 -0.03 1.80
CA ILE A 305 -17.02 0.18 1.18
C ILE A 305 -17.56 1.55 1.57
N GLU A 306 -18.13 2.26 0.59
CA GLU A 306 -18.72 3.57 0.84
C GLU A 306 -19.91 3.47 1.79
N ASN A 307 -19.89 4.31 2.83
CA ASN A 307 -21.04 4.51 3.69
C ASN A 307 -21.77 5.80 3.30
N GLN A 308 -22.97 5.67 2.72
CA GLN A 308 -23.76 6.80 2.22
C GLN A 308 -24.07 7.86 3.29
N ARG A 309 -24.20 7.46 4.57
CA ARG A 309 -24.48 8.42 5.67
C ARG A 309 -23.23 9.25 6.00
N LEU A 310 -22.05 8.61 6.02
CA LEU A 310 -20.78 9.34 6.15
C LEU A 310 -20.55 10.26 4.95
N ARG A 311 -20.82 9.78 3.72
CA ARG A 311 -20.70 10.59 2.49
C ARG A 311 -21.62 11.81 2.53
N ALA A 312 -22.86 11.64 2.96
CA ALA A 312 -23.82 12.73 3.10
C ALA A 312 -23.36 13.76 4.15
N PHE A 313 -22.87 13.30 5.31
CA PHE A 313 -22.32 14.19 6.34
C PHE A 313 -21.09 14.96 5.85
N ALA A 314 -20.15 14.29 5.17
CA ALA A 314 -19.00 14.93 4.56
C ALA A 314 -19.41 15.97 3.49
N SER A 315 -20.47 15.69 2.73
CA SER A 315 -21.05 16.65 1.78
C SER A 315 -21.58 17.90 2.46
N MET A 316 -22.30 17.73 3.59
CA MET A 316 -22.78 18.86 4.40
C MET A 316 -21.62 19.67 4.98
N ALA A 317 -20.63 19.01 5.58
CA ALA A 317 -19.44 19.65 6.16
C ALA A 317 -18.59 20.44 5.14
N ARG A 318 -18.77 20.21 3.84
CA ARG A 318 -18.13 20.96 2.75
C ARG A 318 -18.94 22.16 2.26
N ARG A 319 -20.24 22.20 2.56
CA ARG A 319 -21.20 23.20 2.06
C ARG A 319 -21.66 24.19 3.11
N GLU A 320 -21.71 23.79 4.37
CA GLU A 320 -22.22 24.59 5.47
C GLU A 320 -21.57 24.25 6.81
N GLU A 321 -21.85 25.06 7.83
CA GLU A 321 -21.48 24.78 9.20
C GLU A 321 -22.36 23.67 9.77
N VAL A 322 -21.72 22.64 10.32
CA VAL A 322 -22.40 21.48 10.93
C VAL A 322 -22.05 21.40 12.42
N SER A 323 -22.93 20.79 13.22
CA SER A 323 -22.75 20.69 14.66
C SER A 323 -21.95 19.46 15.09
N TYR A 324 -21.36 19.53 16.28
CA TYR A 324 -20.74 18.37 16.95
C TYR A 324 -21.77 17.26 17.17
N GLU A 325 -23.00 17.61 17.54
CA GLU A 325 -24.08 16.64 17.77
C GLU A 325 -24.48 15.90 16.49
N ASP A 326 -24.43 16.56 15.33
CA ASP A 326 -24.66 15.89 14.05
C ASP A 326 -23.50 14.95 13.69
N ALA A 327 -22.25 15.35 13.95
CA ALA A 327 -21.09 14.49 13.74
C ALA A 327 -21.15 13.22 14.61
N MET A 328 -21.45 13.36 15.90
CA MET A 328 -21.59 12.24 16.83
C MET A 328 -22.77 11.34 16.45
N ARG A 329 -23.93 11.91 16.07
CA ARG A 329 -25.08 11.12 15.60
C ARG A 329 -24.72 10.29 14.38
N VAL A 330 -24.00 10.88 13.41
CA VAL A 330 -23.55 10.16 12.21
C VAL A 330 -22.53 9.08 12.57
N ALA A 331 -21.60 9.36 13.48
CA ALA A 331 -20.63 8.37 13.94
C ALA A 331 -21.32 7.16 14.58
N ASP A 332 -22.27 7.38 15.49
CA ASP A 332 -23.02 6.33 16.18
C ASP A 332 -23.81 5.43 15.20
N ILE A 333 -24.56 6.03 14.26
CA ILE A 333 -25.37 5.25 13.30
C ILE A 333 -24.54 4.54 12.21
N THR A 334 -23.23 4.82 12.14
CA THR A 334 -22.30 4.21 11.19
C THR A 334 -21.21 3.38 11.86
N ASN A 335 -21.28 3.18 13.18
CA ASN A 335 -20.29 2.44 13.99
C ASN A 335 -18.86 2.97 13.82
N VAL A 336 -18.71 4.29 13.67
CA VAL A 336 -17.41 4.96 13.68
C VAL A 336 -16.95 5.15 15.11
N GLY A 337 -15.70 4.80 15.40
CA GLY A 337 -15.10 5.13 16.69
C GLY A 337 -14.60 6.57 16.69
N VAL A 338 -14.87 7.30 17.76
CA VAL A 338 -14.50 8.72 17.93
C VAL A 338 -13.74 8.90 19.24
N PHE A 339 -12.65 9.66 19.19
CA PHE A 339 -11.85 10.06 20.34
C PHE A 339 -11.65 11.56 20.36
N GLU A 340 -12.15 12.20 21.42
CA GLU A 340 -11.77 13.55 21.81
C GLU A 340 -10.35 13.48 22.40
N ILE A 341 -9.35 13.94 21.65
CA ILE A 341 -7.92 13.81 22.05
C ILE A 341 -7.61 14.88 23.10
N THR A 342 -7.89 16.14 22.76
CA THR A 342 -7.77 17.30 23.65
C THR A 342 -9.07 18.10 23.74
N GLY A 343 -9.95 18.03 22.74
CA GLY A 343 -11.26 18.67 22.76
C GLY A 343 -12.24 18.13 21.71
N LYS A 344 -13.28 18.91 21.43
CA LYS A 344 -14.49 18.44 20.72
C LYS A 344 -14.60 18.94 19.30
N ARG A 345 -14.07 20.13 18.99
CA ARG A 345 -14.31 20.78 17.70
C ARG A 345 -13.78 19.95 16.53
N GLY A 346 -12.61 19.33 16.68
CA GLY A 346 -12.02 18.45 15.66
C GLY A 346 -12.87 17.22 15.31
N VAL A 347 -13.88 16.85 16.11
CA VAL A 347 -14.72 15.68 15.82
C VAL A 347 -15.45 15.84 14.48
N ILE A 348 -15.88 17.07 14.16
CA ILE A 348 -16.58 17.36 12.90
C ILE A 348 -15.69 16.97 11.71
N GLY A 349 -14.46 17.49 11.67
CA GLY A 349 -13.58 17.22 10.55
C GLY A 349 -13.03 15.80 10.54
N ALA A 350 -12.75 15.22 11.70
CA ALA A 350 -12.31 13.83 11.80
C ALA A 350 -13.36 12.85 11.25
N VAL A 351 -14.64 13.04 11.58
CA VAL A 351 -15.75 12.23 11.03
C VAL A 351 -15.99 12.53 9.55
N ALA A 352 -15.94 13.80 9.14
CA ALA A 352 -16.09 14.18 7.74
C ALA A 352 -14.98 13.56 6.87
N ALA A 353 -13.74 13.48 7.37
CA ALA A 353 -12.62 12.86 6.67
C ALA A 353 -12.89 11.39 6.30
N LEU A 354 -13.53 10.62 7.20
CA LEU A 354 -13.93 9.24 6.91
C LEU A 354 -14.94 9.17 5.77
N GLY A 355 -15.89 10.10 5.75
CA GLY A 355 -16.86 10.28 4.67
C GLY A 355 -16.28 10.84 3.37
N LEU A 356 -14.98 11.16 3.32
CA LEU A 356 -14.24 11.58 2.12
C LEU A 356 -13.30 10.48 1.61
N SER A 357 -13.06 9.42 2.37
CA SER A 357 -12.30 8.25 1.91
C SER A 357 -12.87 7.66 0.61
N GLY A 358 -11.98 7.10 -0.21
CA GLY A 358 -12.30 6.55 -1.53
C GLY A 358 -12.50 7.58 -2.66
N LEU A 359 -12.43 8.89 -2.39
CA LEU A 359 -12.56 9.93 -3.43
C LEU A 359 -11.22 10.32 -4.05
N SER A 360 -11.28 10.79 -5.30
CA SER A 360 -10.11 11.28 -6.02
C SER A 360 -9.59 12.61 -5.46
N LYS A 361 -8.31 12.90 -5.69
CA LYS A 361 -7.69 14.16 -5.23
C LYS A 361 -8.38 15.40 -5.79
N GLU A 362 -8.92 15.32 -7.02
CA GLU A 362 -9.65 16.42 -7.66
C GLU A 362 -10.89 16.77 -6.84
N ILE A 363 -11.58 15.75 -6.33
CA ILE A 363 -12.73 15.96 -5.44
C ILE A 363 -12.25 16.44 -4.08
N LEU A 364 -11.29 15.75 -3.44
CA LEU A 364 -10.83 16.08 -2.09
C LEU A 364 -10.34 17.53 -1.94
N LEU A 365 -9.67 18.07 -2.97
CA LEU A 365 -9.07 19.40 -2.95
C LEU A 365 -10.00 20.52 -3.46
N ASP A 366 -11.19 20.20 -3.95
CA ASP A 366 -12.18 21.20 -4.38
C ASP A 366 -13.46 21.10 -3.54
N PRO A 367 -13.62 21.88 -2.45
CA PRO A 367 -14.81 21.82 -1.58
C PRO A 367 -16.15 22.06 -2.30
N GLY A 368 -16.12 22.64 -3.52
CA GLY A 368 -17.30 22.81 -4.36
C GLY A 368 -17.68 21.58 -5.19
N ALA A 369 -16.79 20.59 -5.33
CA ALA A 369 -17.06 19.37 -6.08
C ALA A 369 -18.20 18.56 -5.44
N GLU A 370 -19.10 18.05 -6.28
CA GLU A 370 -20.18 17.18 -5.82
C GLU A 370 -19.63 15.79 -5.41
N LEU A 371 -20.19 15.26 -4.32
CA LEU A 371 -19.79 13.98 -3.74
C LEU A 371 -20.74 12.83 -4.12
N LEU A 372 -21.82 13.13 -4.83
CA LEU A 372 -22.94 12.25 -5.17
C LEU A 372 -23.19 12.24 -6.66
#